data_AF-A0A7S1Y9D3-F1
#
_entry.id   AF-A0A7S1Y9D3-F1
#
_cell.length_a   1.000
_cell.length_b   1.000
_cell.length_c   1.000
_cell.angle_alpha   90.00
_cell.angle_beta   90.00
_cell.angle_gamma   90.00
#
_symmetry.space_group_name_H-M   'P 1'
#
loop_
_entity.id
_entity.type
_entity.pdbx_description
1 polymer ?
#
loop_
_entity_poly.entity_id
_entity_poly.type
_entity_poly.pdbx_seq_one_letter_code
_entity_poly.pdbx_strand_id
1 'polypeptide(L)'
;TSSDSSSDSYDSLSDGDSNHIRRPKKKKKRVLRTGVFGKEIGCIDDDVVYHGLGICRAALGEHDHATRFHLTALRCARRIHGVNSIRAAEILNDTATSYWYMKEYER
;
A
#
# COMPACT_ATOMS: atom_id res chain seq x y z
N THR A 1 47.01 46.05 -46.95
CA THR A 1 47.09 45.43 -45.62
C THR A 1 45.72 44.92 -45.30
N SER A 2 45.60 43.60 -45.30
CA SER A 2 44.37 42.84 -45.46
C SER A 2 43.43 42.98 -44.27
N SER A 3 42.14 43.12 -44.58
CA SER A 3 41.03 43.10 -43.63
C SER A 3 40.64 41.65 -43.37
N ASP A 4 41.11 41.07 -42.27
CA ASP A 4 40.60 39.77 -41.81
C ASP A 4 39.51 40.00 -40.76
N SER A 5 38.28 39.98 -41.25
CA SER A 5 37.07 39.86 -40.44
C SER A 5 36.98 38.43 -39.91
N SER A 6 37.32 38.21 -38.63
CA SER A 6 37.03 36.96 -37.93
C SER A 6 35.52 36.83 -37.73
N SER A 7 34.90 36.09 -38.65
CA SER A 7 33.50 35.66 -38.56
C SER A 7 33.47 34.28 -37.89
N ASP A 8 33.47 34.26 -36.56
CA ASP A 8 33.29 33.02 -35.81
C ASP A 8 31.80 32.65 -35.83
N SER A 9 31.48 31.71 -36.72
CA SER A 9 30.18 31.09 -36.88
C SER A 9 29.88 30.16 -35.70
N TYR A 10 28.84 30.46 -34.93
CA TYR A 10 28.30 29.57 -33.89
C TYR A 10 27.65 28.35 -34.56
N ASP A 11 28.41 27.26 -34.66
CA ASP A 11 27.86 25.97 -35.09
C ASP A 11 27.09 25.32 -33.94
N SER A 12 25.84 24.98 -34.25
CA SER A 12 24.86 24.44 -33.32
C SER A 12 24.99 22.93 -33.28
N LEU A 13 25.51 22.39 -32.18
CA LEU A 13 25.35 20.97 -31.87
C LEU A 13 24.42 20.82 -30.66
N SER A 14 23.15 20.70 -31.00
CA SER A 14 22.21 19.82 -30.31
C SER A 14 22.86 18.46 -30.09
N ASP A 15 22.72 17.93 -28.88
CA ASP A 15 22.49 16.50 -28.56
C ASP A 15 22.96 16.21 -27.12
N GLY A 16 22.30 16.88 -26.17
CA GLY A 16 22.33 16.51 -24.76
C GLY A 16 21.15 15.61 -24.47
N ASP A 17 21.25 14.34 -24.89
CA ASP A 17 20.26 13.30 -24.64
C ASP A 17 19.80 13.30 -23.17
N SER A 18 18.54 13.68 -22.99
CA SER A 18 17.81 13.49 -21.75
C SER A 18 17.56 12.00 -21.53
N ASN A 19 18.61 11.28 -21.12
CA ASN A 19 18.52 9.91 -20.66
C ASN A 19 17.86 9.87 -19.27
N HIS A 20 16.57 10.18 -19.23
CA HIS A 20 15.70 9.76 -18.14
C HIS A 20 15.54 8.24 -18.26
N ILE A 21 16.50 7.51 -17.68
CA ILE A 21 16.47 6.06 -17.53
C ILE A 21 15.21 5.71 -16.74
N ARG A 22 14.13 5.41 -17.46
CA ARG A 22 12.91 4.80 -16.94
C ARG A 22 13.30 3.49 -16.28
N ARG A 23 13.47 3.53 -14.95
CA ARG A 23 13.69 2.33 -14.14
C ARG A 23 12.59 1.33 -14.48
N PRO A 24 12.91 0.11 -14.96
CA PRO A 24 11.88 -0.88 -15.25
C PRO A 24 11.17 -1.21 -13.95
N LYS A 25 9.85 -0.95 -13.88
CA LYS A 25 9.03 -1.38 -12.76
C LYS A 25 9.06 -2.91 -12.73
N LYS A 26 9.88 -3.47 -11.84
CA LYS A 26 9.96 -4.92 -11.61
C LYS A 26 8.56 -5.41 -11.22
N LYS A 27 7.87 -6.06 -12.16
CA LYS A 27 6.60 -6.75 -11.89
C LYS A 27 6.92 -7.93 -10.97
N LYS A 28 6.79 -7.73 -9.66
CA LYS A 28 6.78 -8.84 -8.70
C LYS A 28 5.55 -9.68 -9.00
N LYS A 29 5.76 -10.84 -9.62
CA LYS A 29 4.73 -11.85 -9.84
C LYS A 29 4.24 -12.30 -8.45
N ARG A 30 2.99 -11.99 -8.13
CA ARG A 30 2.32 -12.52 -6.93
C ARG A 30 2.00 -13.98 -7.21
N VAL A 31 2.74 -14.88 -6.56
CA VAL A 31 2.42 -16.30 -6.55
C VAL A 31 1.16 -16.45 -5.69
N LEU A 32 0.03 -16.77 -6.32
CA LEU A 32 -1.16 -17.26 -5.60
C LEU A 32 -0.80 -18.63 -5.00
N ARG A 33 -0.54 -18.66 -3.69
CA ARG A 33 -0.42 -19.92 -2.95
C ARG A 33 -1.79 -20.26 -2.38
N THR A 34 -2.47 -21.17 -3.07
CA THR A 34 -3.66 -21.85 -2.53
C THR A 34 -3.22 -22.87 -1.48
N GLY A 35 -3.66 -22.64 -0.23
CA GLY A 35 -3.90 -23.66 0.78
C GLY A 35 -2.68 -24.23 1.52
N VAL A 36 -2.48 -23.84 2.79
CA VAL A 36 -2.40 -24.74 3.95
C VAL A 36 -2.81 -23.94 5.21
N PHE A 37 -4.03 -24.17 5.70
CA PHE A 37 -4.45 -23.78 7.05
C PHE A 37 -3.75 -24.71 8.04
N GLY A 38 -2.77 -24.21 8.82
CA GLY A 38 -2.04 -25.08 9.72
C GLY A 38 -0.96 -24.39 10.55
N LYS A 39 -1.42 -23.69 11.59
CA LYS A 39 -0.76 -23.61 12.90
C LYS A 39 0.51 -22.75 13.10
N GLU A 40 1.11 -22.17 12.07
CA GLU A 40 2.11 -21.11 12.23
C GLU A 40 1.96 -20.04 11.13
N ILE A 41 0.90 -19.24 11.21
CA ILE A 41 0.71 -18.16 10.24
C ILE A 41 1.46 -16.93 10.74
N GLY A 42 2.76 -16.94 10.45
CA GLY A 42 3.62 -15.77 10.56
C GLY A 42 3.15 -14.74 9.55
N CYS A 43 2.21 -13.89 9.97
CA CYS A 43 1.88 -12.51 9.59
C CYS A 43 2.07 -12.00 8.15
N ILE A 44 2.65 -12.69 7.17
CA ILE A 44 3.22 -12.08 5.97
C ILE A 44 2.14 -11.58 4.99
N ASP A 45 0.91 -12.10 5.02
CA ASP A 45 -0.22 -11.58 4.24
C ASP A 45 -1.57 -11.65 5.01
N ASP A 46 -1.51 -11.87 6.32
CA ASP A 46 -2.68 -12.13 7.16
C ASP A 46 -3.54 -10.89 7.41
N ASP A 47 -2.92 -9.71 7.40
CA ASP A 47 -3.63 -8.45 7.67
C ASP A 47 -4.74 -8.22 6.66
N VAL A 48 -4.52 -8.54 5.38
CA VAL A 48 -5.52 -8.40 4.32
C VAL A 48 -6.68 -9.36 4.51
N VAL A 49 -6.39 -10.61 4.89
CA VAL A 49 -7.41 -11.64 5.10
C VAL A 49 -8.29 -11.29 6.30
N TYR A 50 -7.67 -10.94 7.43
CA TYR A 50 -8.40 -10.55 8.64
C TYR A 50 -9.16 -9.23 8.45
N HIS A 51 -8.58 -8.27 7.72
CA HIS A 51 -9.26 -7.01 7.40
C HIS A 51 -10.50 -7.25 6.55
N GLY A 52 -10.40 -8.09 5.51
CA GLY A 52 -11.54 -8.48 4.68
C GLY A 52 -12.63 -9.22 5.47
N LEU A 53 -12.24 -10.15 6.36
CA LEU A 53 -13.20 -10.83 7.25
C LEU A 53 -13.92 -9.84 8.17
N GLY A 54 -13.22 -8.84 8.69
CA GLY A 54 -13.80 -7.76 9.49
C GLY A 54 -14.87 -6.98 8.72
N ILE A 55 -14.57 -6.57 7.49
CA ILE A 55 -15.51 -5.86 6.61
C ILE A 55 -16.75 -6.73 6.34
N CYS A 56 -16.58 -8.00 6.00
CA CYS A 56 -17.69 -8.92 5.76
C CYS A 56 -18.59 -9.08 6.99
N ARG A 57 -18.00 -9.18 8.19
CA ARG A 57 -18.75 -9.30 9.45
C ARG A 57 -19.46 -7.99 9.82
N ALA A 58 -18.83 -6.85 9.58
CA ALA A 58 -19.46 -5.54 9.75
C ALA A 58 -20.67 -5.38 8.81
N ALA A 59 -20.57 -5.85 7.57
CA ALA A 59 -21.69 -5.84 6.62
C ALA A 59 -22.84 -6.78 7.04
N LEU A 60 -22.56 -7.82 7.81
CA LEU A 60 -23.57 -8.71 8.41
C LEU A 60 -24.21 -8.13 9.69
N GLY A 61 -23.81 -6.94 10.13
CA GLY A 61 -24.26 -6.33 11.39
C GLY A 61 -23.59 -6.91 12.64
N GLU A 62 -22.66 -7.84 12.48
CA GLU A 62 -21.93 -8.47 13.59
C GLU A 62 -20.70 -7.65 13.98
N HIS A 63 -20.93 -6.44 14.48
CA HIS A 63 -19.86 -5.48 14.75
C HIS A 63 -18.89 -5.94 15.87
N ASP A 64 -19.34 -6.73 16.86
CA ASP A 64 -18.43 -7.31 17.88
C ASP A 64 -17.39 -8.26 17.25
N HIS A 65 -17.82 -9.10 16.30
CA HIS A 65 -16.90 -9.99 15.61
C HIS A 65 -16.00 -9.22 14.64
N ALA A 66 -16.53 -8.20 13.97
CA ALA A 66 -15.77 -7.34 13.08
C ALA A 66 -14.58 -6.67 13.79
N THR A 67 -14.80 -6.10 14.99
CA THR A 67 -13.73 -5.43 15.75
C THR A 67 -12.59 -6.38 16.09
N ARG A 68 -12.89 -7.63 16.48
CA ARG A 68 -11.85 -8.65 16.78
C ARG A 68 -10.96 -8.93 15.58
N PHE A 69 -11.57 -9.10 14.39
CA PHE A 69 -10.84 -9.33 13.15
C PHE A 69 -10.04 -8.10 12.69
N HIS A 70 -10.59 -6.89 12.86
CA HIS A 70 -9.84 -5.67 12.57
C HIS A 70 -8.63 -5.49 13.51
N LEU A 71 -8.75 -5.86 14.79
CA LEU A 71 -7.64 -5.79 15.73
C LEU A 71 -6.55 -6.83 15.43
N THR A 72 -6.90 -8.05 15.01
CA THR A 72 -5.90 -9.03 14.56
C THR A 72 -5.21 -8.56 13.28
N ALA A 73 -5.96 -8.00 12.33
CA ALA A 73 -5.41 -7.39 11.12
C ALA A 73 -4.42 -6.26 11.45
N LEU A 74 -4.78 -5.39 12.39
CA LEU A 74 -3.93 -4.27 12.82
C LEU A 74 -2.62 -4.76 13.46
N ARG A 75 -2.68 -5.84 14.26
CA ARG A 75 -1.49 -6.45 14.85
C ARG A 75 -0.56 -7.01 13.77
N CYS A 76 -1.09 -7.65 12.74
CA CYS A 76 -0.29 -8.11 11.59
C CYS A 76 0.27 -6.93 10.79
N ALA A 77 -0.57 -5.96 10.42
CA ALA A 77 -0.16 -4.80 9.65
C ALA A 77 0.94 -3.98 10.33
N ARG A 78 0.86 -3.81 11.67
CA ARG A 78 1.91 -3.14 12.45
C ARG A 78 3.23 -3.90 12.45
N ARG A 79 3.21 -5.23 12.44
CA ARG A 79 4.42 -6.07 12.40
C ARG A 79 5.08 -6.07 11.02
N ILE A 80 4.31 -6.08 9.94
CA ILE A 80 4.84 -6.15 8.56
C ILE A 80 5.23 -4.76 8.06
N HIS A 81 4.35 -3.77 8.23
CA HIS A 81 4.46 -2.47 7.58
C HIS A 81 4.84 -1.33 8.54
N GLY A 82 4.85 -1.60 9.85
CA GLY A 82 5.07 -0.57 10.88
C GLY A 82 3.78 0.19 11.23
N VAL A 83 3.85 0.93 12.34
CA VAL A 83 2.69 1.63 12.93
C VAL A 83 2.20 2.78 12.06
N ASN A 84 3.10 3.44 11.33
CA ASN A 84 2.80 4.60 10.48
C ASN A 84 2.50 4.20 9.02
N SER A 85 2.19 2.93 8.76
CA SER A 85 1.78 2.49 7.43
C SER A 85 0.37 2.99 7.11
N ILE A 86 0.16 3.38 5.84
CA ILE A 86 -1.17 3.66 5.28
C ILE A 86 -2.11 2.48 5.56
N ARG A 87 -1.59 1.24 5.52
CA ARG A 87 -2.37 0.03 5.79
C ARG A 87 -2.90 -0.03 7.23
N ALA A 88 -2.08 0.38 8.19
CA ALA A 88 -2.50 0.44 9.58
C ALA A 88 -3.55 1.53 9.79
N ALA A 89 -3.45 2.65 9.07
CA ALA A 89 -4.44 3.72 9.11
C ALA A 89 -5.80 3.29 8.53
N GLU A 90 -5.81 2.58 7.39
CA GLU A 90 -7.03 2.01 6.81
C GLU A 90 -7.76 1.08 7.80
N ILE A 91 -7.02 0.13 8.38
CA ILE A 91 -7.59 -0.82 9.34
C ILE A 91 -8.14 -0.09 10.57
N LEU A 92 -7.44 0.93 11.06
CA LEU A 92 -7.90 1.74 12.20
C LEU A 92 -9.20 2.49 11.88
N ASN A 93 -9.32 3.06 10.68
CA ASN A 93 -10.53 3.75 10.24
C ASN A 93 -11.76 2.81 10.23
N ASP A 94 -11.58 1.59 9.72
CA ASP A 94 -12.66 0.59 9.66
C ASP A 94 -12.99 0.04 11.06
N THR A 95 -11.97 -0.08 11.93
CA THR A 95 -12.17 -0.42 13.34
C THR A 95 -13.02 0.65 14.05
N ALA A 96 -12.70 1.93 13.84
CA ALA A 96 -13.43 3.05 14.42
C ALA A 96 -14.90 3.07 13.95
N THR A 97 -15.11 2.81 12.66
CA THR A 97 -16.45 2.69 12.07
C THR A 97 -17.24 1.56 12.73
N SER A 98 -16.61 0.40 12.93
CA SER A 98 -17.24 -0.74 13.62
C SER A 98 -17.63 -0.42 15.07
N TYR A 99 -16.77 0.31 15.80
CA TYR A 99 -17.09 0.77 17.17
C TYR A 99 -18.21 1.79 17.22
N TRP A 100 -18.29 2.67 16.22
CA TRP A 100 -19.37 3.66 16.11
C TRP A 100 -20.72 2.95 15.98
N TYR A 101 -20.82 1.99 15.06
CA TYR A 101 -22.04 1.18 14.91
C TYR A 101 -22.39 0.39 16.17
N MET A 102 -21.43 -0.24 16.87
CA MET A 102 -21.71 -0.93 18.14
C MET A 102 -22.39 -0.02 19.17
N LYS A 103 -21.94 1.23 19.31
CA LYS A 103 -22.55 2.18 20.26
C LYS A 103 -23.92 2.69 19.82
N GLU A 104 -24.21 2.70 18.53
CA GLU A 104 -25.55 3.06 18.03
C GLU A 104 -26.56 1.93 18.25
N TYR A 105 -26.14 0.67 18.24
CA TYR A 105 -27.01 -0.47 18.61
C TYR A 105 -27.28 -0.60 20.11
N GLU A 106 -26.49 0.05 20.97
CA GLU A 106 -26.74 0.12 22.42
C GLU A 106 -27.73 1.23 22.83
N ARG A 107 -28.21 2.06 21.88
CA ARG A 107 -29.22 3.10 22.12
C ARG A 107 -30.64 2.62 21.82
#